data_AF-A0A9D7IV33-F1
#
_entry.id   AF-A0A9D7IV33-F1
#
_cell.length_a   1.000
_cell.length_b   1.000
_cell.length_c   1.000
_cell.angle_alpha   90.00
_cell.angle_beta   90.00
_cell.angle_gamma   90.00
#
_symmetry.space_group_name_H-M   'P 1'
#
loop_
_entity.id
_entity.type
_entity.pdbx_description
1 polymer ?
#
loop_
_entity_poly.entity_id
_entity_poly.type
_entity_poly.pdbx_seq_one_letter_code
_entity_poly.pdbx_strand_id
1 'polypeptide(L)'
;MPAAASWPLDTLTGKVIWKGFAIPTEPKPFKELRRHPDVRAGGRAIWSDPTIDLKRNVIYAATGNSYTDVENLYSDAIVAFDLTGKIKWASQVTPERVIFS
;
A
#
# COMPACT_ATOMS: atom_id res chain seq x y z
N MET A 1 -5.85 5.96 -10.05
CA MET A 1 -5.92 4.57 -9.56
C MET A 1 -5.02 4.39 -8.34
N PRO A 2 -5.52 3.86 -7.21
CA PRO A 2 -4.74 3.57 -6.01
C PRO A 2 -3.61 2.55 -6.28
N ALA A 3 -2.47 2.71 -5.61
CA ALA A 3 -1.29 1.85 -5.77
C ALA A 3 -1.15 0.85 -4.59
N ALA A 4 -0.41 -0.24 -4.81
CA ALA A 4 -0.23 -1.39 -3.90
C ALA A 4 -1.50 -2.19 -3.57
N ALA A 5 -1.54 -3.45 -4.01
CA ALA A 5 -2.71 -4.32 -3.85
C ALA A 5 -2.28 -5.73 -3.39
N SER A 6 -3.03 -6.30 -2.45
CA SER A 6 -2.97 -7.73 -2.09
C SER A 6 -4.20 -8.45 -2.65
N TRP A 7 -4.00 -9.62 -3.25
CA TRP A 7 -5.04 -10.35 -3.98
C TRP A 7 -5.32 -11.68 -3.29
N PRO A 8 -6.17 -11.73 -2.26
CA PRO A 8 -6.61 -12.99 -1.69
C PRO A 8 -7.37 -13.80 -2.74
N LEU A 9 -6.97 -15.06 -2.87
CA LEU A 9 -7.55 -16.02 -3.79
C LEU A 9 -8.35 -17.06 -3.01
N ASP A 10 -9.45 -17.49 -3.60
CA ASP A 10 -10.14 -18.70 -3.20
C ASP A 10 -9.18 -19.88 -3.37
N THR A 11 -8.99 -20.65 -2.30
CA THR A 11 -7.96 -21.70 -2.25
C THR A 11 -8.24 -22.87 -3.17
N LEU A 12 -9.49 -23.05 -3.61
CA LEU A 12 -9.93 -24.15 -4.47
C LEU A 12 -9.94 -23.76 -5.95
N THR A 13 -10.26 -22.51 -6.25
CA THR A 13 -10.53 -22.03 -7.61
C THR A 13 -9.52 -21.00 -8.11
N GLY A 14 -8.69 -20.45 -7.22
CA GLY A 14 -7.77 -19.35 -7.54
C GLY A 14 -8.47 -18.04 -7.88
N LYS A 15 -9.79 -17.94 -7.68
CA LYS A 15 -10.56 -16.72 -7.96
C LYS A 15 -10.21 -15.64 -6.94
N VAL A 16 -10.00 -14.42 -7.42
CA VAL A 16 -9.81 -13.26 -6.55
C VAL A 16 -11.08 -13.05 -5.73
N ILE A 17 -10.97 -13.13 -4.40
CA ILE A 17 -12.08 -12.92 -3.47
C ILE A 17 -12.35 -11.43 -3.33
N TRP A 18 -11.30 -10.63 -3.20
CA TRP A 18 -11.36 -9.18 -3.20
C TRP A 18 -10.03 -8.56 -3.63
N LYS A 19 -10.06 -7.27 -4.02
CA LYS A 19 -8.87 -6.46 -4.28
C LYS A 19 -8.81 -5.35 -3.23
N GLY A 20 -7.88 -5.47 -2.29
CA GLY A 20 -7.69 -4.49 -1.24
C GLY A 20 -6.55 -3.61 -1.67
N PHE A 21 -6.86 -2.32 -1.83
CA PHE A 21 -5.85 -1.32 -2.10
C PHE A 21 -5.29 -0.87 -0.76
N ALA A 22 -3.99 -1.09 -0.55
CA ALA A 22 -3.31 -0.67 0.67
C ALA A 22 -3.20 0.85 0.77
N ILE A 23 -3.34 1.54 -0.36
CA ILE A 23 -3.30 3.00 -0.46
C ILE A 23 -4.67 3.45 -0.97
N PRO A 24 -5.53 4.01 -0.12
CA PRO A 24 -6.88 4.41 -0.51
C PRO A 24 -6.90 5.75 -1.29
N THR A 25 -5.74 6.37 -1.48
CA THR A 25 -5.59 7.67 -2.15
C THR A 25 -5.03 7.51 -3.56
N GLU A 26 -5.49 8.36 -4.47
CA GLU A 26 -4.88 8.43 -5.79
C GLU A 26 -3.44 8.97 -5.71
N PRO A 27 -2.53 8.48 -6.59
CA PRO A 27 -1.21 9.05 -6.77
C PRO A 27 -1.28 10.56 -7.07
N LYS A 28 -0.72 11.36 -6.15
CA LYS A 28 -0.52 12.80 -6.35
C LYS A 28 0.45 13.05 -7.52
N PRO A 29 0.32 14.16 -8.27
CA PRO A 29 1.32 14.56 -9.26
C PRO A 29 2.71 14.68 -8.61
N PHE A 30 3.76 14.27 -9.32
CA PHE A 30 5.14 14.32 -8.84
C PHE A 30 6.02 15.24 -9.68
N LYS A 31 6.07 15.02 -11.01
CA LYS A 31 6.94 15.77 -11.90
C LYS A 31 6.40 15.77 -13.32
N GLU A 32 6.58 16.88 -14.03
CA GLU A 32 6.38 16.90 -15.48
C GLU A 32 7.71 16.57 -16.18
N LEU A 33 7.69 15.57 -17.06
CA LEU A 33 8.81 15.26 -17.94
C LEU A 33 8.42 15.62 -19.38
N ARG A 34 9.37 16.09 -20.19
CA ARG A 34 9.11 16.51 -21.58
C ARG A 34 8.39 15.46 -22.44
N ARG A 35 8.58 14.16 -22.15
CA ARG A 35 7.89 13.05 -22.83
C ARG A 35 6.73 12.44 -22.02
N HIS A 36 6.64 12.78 -20.74
CA HIS A 36 5.63 12.27 -19.81
C HIS A 36 5.18 13.43 -18.91
N PRO A 37 4.25 14.27 -19.41
CA PRO A 37 3.81 15.44 -18.66
C PRO A 37 3.02 15.08 -17.39
N ASP A 38 2.55 13.84 -17.22
CA ASP A 38 1.80 13.39 -16.03
C ASP A 38 2.52 12.25 -15.29
N VAL A 39 3.70 12.51 -14.70
CA VAL A 39 4.32 11.55 -13.78
C VAL A 39 3.70 11.72 -12.39
N ARG A 40 3.16 10.63 -11.85
CA ARG A 40 2.52 10.58 -10.53
C ARG A 40 3.36 9.82 -9.51
N ALA A 41 3.15 10.11 -8.24
CA ALA A 41 3.89 9.55 -7.13
C ALA A 41 3.70 8.03 -6.99
N GLY A 42 4.80 7.28 -7.03
CA GLY A 42 4.84 5.82 -6.90
C GLY A 42 5.41 5.31 -5.56
N GLY A 43 5.46 3.97 -5.42
CA GLY A 43 6.00 3.27 -4.25
C GLY A 43 4.92 2.56 -3.43
N ARG A 44 5.21 2.28 -2.15
CA ARG A 44 4.28 1.72 -1.13
C ARG A 44 3.76 0.31 -1.43
N ALA A 45 4.45 -0.43 -2.30
CA ALA A 45 4.07 -1.79 -2.67
C ALA A 45 4.08 -2.73 -1.45
N ILE A 46 3.16 -3.69 -1.41
CA ILE A 46 3.23 -4.78 -0.43
C ILE A 46 4.21 -5.82 -0.97
N TRP A 47 5.33 -6.00 -0.27
CA TRP A 47 6.33 -7.03 -0.59
C TRP A 47 6.44 -8.10 0.50
N SER A 48 5.74 -7.92 1.62
CA SER A 48 5.66 -8.91 2.69
C SER A 48 4.50 -9.87 2.47
N ASP A 49 4.66 -11.12 2.91
CA ASP A 49 3.54 -12.03 3.08
C ASP A 49 2.55 -11.48 4.12
N PRO A 50 1.27 -11.28 3.77
CA PRO A 50 0.28 -10.84 4.74
C PRO A 50 0.04 -11.91 5.80
N THR A 51 -0.11 -11.49 7.06
CA THR A 51 -0.43 -12.39 8.18
C THR A 51 -1.89 -12.20 8.60
N ILE A 52 -2.62 -13.29 8.81
CA ILE A 52 -4.02 -13.26 9.27
C ILE A 52 -4.13 -13.62 10.76
N ASP A 53 -4.86 -12.80 11.52
CA ASP A 53 -5.29 -13.07 12.89
C ASP A 53 -6.81 -13.29 12.91
N LEU A 54 -7.22 -14.56 12.94
CA LEU A 54 -8.63 -14.94 12.96
C LEU A 54 -9.36 -14.58 14.27
N LYS A 55 -8.64 -14.45 15.40
CA LYS A 55 -9.26 -14.05 16.67
C LYS A 55 -9.70 -12.59 16.63
N ARG A 56 -8.93 -11.76 15.92
CA ARG A 56 -9.19 -10.32 15.76
C ARG A 56 -9.93 -9.98 14.46
N ASN A 57 -10.08 -10.95 13.55
CA ASN A 57 -10.58 -10.76 12.19
C ASN A 57 -9.80 -9.66 11.45
N VAL A 58 -8.47 -9.76 11.48
CA VAL A 58 -7.56 -8.77 10.86
C VAL A 58 -6.52 -9.46 9.99
N ILE A 59 -6.18 -8.83 8.86
CA ILE A 59 -5.03 -9.15 8.02
C ILE A 59 -4.03 -8.00 8.15
N TYR A 60 -2.77 -8.32 8.39
CA TYR A 60 -1.67 -7.36 8.49
C TYR A 60 -0.75 -7.49 7.27
N ALA A 61 -0.35 -6.35 6.70
CA ALA A 61 0.67 -6.31 5.66
C ALA A 61 1.61 -5.11 5.90
N ALA A 62 2.86 -5.26 5.47
CA ALA A 62 3.80 -4.15 5.43
C ALA A 62 3.84 -3.54 4.02
N THR A 63 3.90 -2.22 3.95
CA THR A 63 4.09 -1.46 2.71
C THR A 63 5.54 -0.97 2.61
N GLY A 64 6.07 -0.94 1.39
CA GLY A 64 7.41 -0.44 1.10
C GLY A 64 7.50 1.09 1.09
N ASN A 65 8.66 1.57 0.67
CA ASN A 65 9.00 2.99 0.64
C ASN A 65 8.28 3.76 -0.48
N SER A 66 8.23 5.09 -0.36
CA SER A 66 7.90 5.94 -1.52
C SER A 66 9.12 6.15 -2.40
N TYR A 67 8.87 6.37 -3.70
CA TYR A 67 9.90 6.70 -4.69
C TYR A 67 9.96 8.21 -4.98
N THR A 68 9.24 9.01 -4.22
CA THR A 68 9.05 10.45 -4.47
C THR A 68 9.09 11.22 -3.17
N ASP A 69 9.47 12.50 -3.24
CA ASP A 69 9.50 13.40 -2.08
C ASP A 69 8.14 14.10 -1.83
N VAL A 70 7.06 13.58 -2.43
CA VAL A 70 5.68 14.01 -2.16
C VAL A 70 5.17 13.25 -0.95
N GLU A 71 4.46 13.96 -0.06
CA GLU A 71 3.81 13.38 1.12
C GLU A 71 3.16 12.02 0.81
N ASN A 72 3.63 11.01 1.53
CA ASN A 72 3.46 9.59 1.25
C ASN A 72 2.87 8.86 2.45
N LEU A 73 1.59 9.11 2.74
CA LEU A 73 0.86 8.27 3.69
C LEU A 73 0.94 6.80 3.28
N TYR A 74 1.01 5.91 4.26
CA TYR A 74 1.06 4.45 4.08
C TYR A 74 2.36 3.92 3.42
N SER A 75 3.46 4.68 3.35
CA SER A 75 4.78 4.09 3.07
C SER A 75 5.45 3.64 4.34
N ASP A 76 6.31 2.62 4.22
CA ASP A 76 7.10 2.12 5.35
C ASP A 76 6.20 1.87 6.57
N ALA A 77 5.01 1.30 6.31
CA ALA A 77 3.91 1.24 7.25
C ALA A 77 3.41 -0.19 7.43
N ILE A 78 2.85 -0.46 8.61
CA ILE A 78 2.01 -1.62 8.86
C ILE A 78 0.57 -1.20 8.61
N VAL A 79 -0.13 -1.92 7.74
CA VAL A 79 -1.54 -1.70 7.42
C VAL A 79 -2.35 -2.90 7.90
N ALA A 80 -3.43 -2.61 8.63
CA ALA A 80 -4.37 -3.61 9.10
C ALA A 80 -5.66 -3.52 8.29
N PHE A 81 -6.07 -4.64 7.70
CA PHE A 81 -7.32 -4.80 6.96
C PHE A 81 -8.30 -5.66 7.74
N ASP A 82 -9.60 -5.44 7.56
CA ASP A 82 -10.58 -6.47 7.90
C ASP A 82 -10.58 -7.59 6.85
N LEU A 83 -11.33 -8.67 7.10
CA LEU A 83 -11.40 -9.82 6.19
C LEU A 83 -12.09 -9.50 4.85
N THR A 84 -12.73 -8.32 4.72
CA THR A 84 -13.30 -7.83 3.46
C THR A 84 -12.32 -6.99 2.64
N GLY A 85 -11.13 -6.69 3.21
CA GLY A 85 -10.09 -5.89 2.58
C GLY A 85 -10.18 -4.39 2.87
N LYS A 86 -11.03 -3.94 3.80
CA LYS A 86 -11.08 -2.53 4.20
C LYS A 86 -10.00 -2.24 5.23
N ILE A 87 -9.31 -1.10 5.07
CA ILE A 87 -8.31 -0.64 6.04
C ILE A 87 -9.02 -0.29 7.36
N LYS A 88 -8.58 -0.91 8.45
CA LYS A 88 -9.00 -0.58 9.82
C LYS A 88 -8.10 0.50 10.43
N TRP A 89 -6.79 0.40 10.19
CA TRP A 89 -5.79 1.37 10.60
C TRP A 89 -4.49 1.17 9.82
N ALA A 90 -3.62 2.18 9.85
CA ALA A 90 -2.24 2.08 9.41
C ALA A 90 -1.31 2.79 10.40
N SER A 91 -0.11 2.27 10.57
CA SER A 91 0.94 2.84 11.40
C SER A 91 2.22 2.92 10.58
N GLN A 92 2.65 4.15 10.28
CA GLN A 92 3.87 4.41 9.55
C GLN A 92 5.06 4.38 10.51
N VAL A 93 6.05 3.55 10.20
CA VAL A 93 7.18 3.25 11.09
C VAL A 93 8.27 4.31 10.95
N THR A 94 8.44 4.87 9.76
CA THR A 94 9.35 6.01 9.50
C THR A 94 8.54 7.22 9.03
N PRO A 95 8.30 8.22 9.91
CA PRO A 95 7.50 9.39 9.55
C PRO A 95 8.11 10.24 8.42
N GLU A 96 9.42 10.22 8.21
CA GLU A 96 10.10 11.01 7.18
C GLU A 96 11.38 10.33 6.74
N ARG A 97 11.77 10.52 5.47
CA ARG A 97 13.03 10.05 4.91
C ARG A 97 14.20 10.75 5.63
N VAL A 98 15.05 10.00 6.34
CA VAL A 98 16.39 10.49 6.72
C VAL A 98 17.21 10.57 5.44
N ILE A 99 17.39 11.77 4.90
CA ILE A 99 18.32 12.02 3.79
C ILE A 99 19.72 12.14 4.42
N PHE A 100 20.63 11.21 4.14
CA PHE A 100 22.05 11.48 4.34
C PHE A 100 22.49 12.44 3.23
N SER A 101 22.75 13.69 3.60
CA SER A 101 23.44 14.70 2.78
C SER A 101 24.94 14.40 2.70
#